data_AF-A0A9R1ALF9-F1
#
_entry.id   AF-A0A9R1ALF9-F1
#
_cell.length_a   1.000
_cell.length_b   1.000
_cell.length_c   1.000
_cell.angle_alpha   90.00
_cell.angle_beta   90.00
_cell.angle_gamma   90.00
#
_symmetry.space_group_name_H-M   'P 1'
#
loop_
_entity.id
_entity.type
_entity.pdbx_description
1 polymer ?
#
loop_
_entity_poly.entity_id
_entity_poly.type
_entity_poly.pdbx_seq_one_letter_code
_entity_poly.pdbx_strand_id
1 'polypeptide(L)'
;MPASRSSPPSQLLLDGDPLGKQDRLVLEQYRAKAEHYLCACLRLNNGSNVDRSPGGMLYVRQWNNLQYASSAAFLLTVYSRYLAGAGARLRCPDAPAVPPSELLALARSQAEYILGRNPLRLSYMVGYGPRFPAHVHHRAASIVSHKANNRFIGCMQGFDNWYTHKRPNPNVLTGAIVGGPNCRDEFRDDRTNYVQTEACTYNTAPMVAVFARLHNLSTAAAEEGCRPGAALGLSAKCR
;
A
#
# COMPACT_ATOMS: atom_id res chain seq x y z
N MET A 1 22.09 -22.00 18.64
CA MET A 1 21.89 -20.67 19.24
C MET A 1 20.73 -20.00 18.53
N PRO A 2 19.58 -19.77 19.20
CA PRO A 2 18.47 -19.09 18.57
C PRO A 2 18.83 -17.60 18.44
N ALA A 3 18.66 -17.04 17.25
CA ALA A 3 18.80 -15.60 17.02
C ALA A 3 17.79 -14.87 17.90
N SER A 4 18.27 -13.94 18.74
CA SER A 4 17.37 -13.06 19.48
C SER A 4 16.58 -12.25 18.46
N ARG A 5 15.25 -12.36 18.51
CA ARG A 5 14.38 -11.48 17.75
C ARG A 5 14.51 -10.12 18.39
N SER A 6 15.15 -9.17 17.72
CA SER A 6 15.11 -7.78 18.13
C SER A 6 13.66 -7.30 18.01
N SER A 7 13.02 -7.08 19.16
CA SER A 7 11.71 -6.43 19.21
C SER A 7 11.84 -5.03 18.63
N PRO A 8 10.93 -4.59 17.72
CA PRO A 8 10.96 -3.23 17.22
C PRO A 8 10.84 -2.24 18.39
N PRO A 9 11.44 -1.03 18.31
CA PRO A 9 11.51 -0.11 19.44
C PRO A 9 10.16 0.29 20.04
N SER A 10 9.11 0.28 19.21
CA SER A 10 7.73 0.47 19.69
C SER A 10 7.35 -0.62 20.68
N GLN A 11 7.66 -1.87 20.37
CA GLN A 11 7.36 -3.06 21.18
C GLN A 11 8.12 -3.08 22.51
N LEU A 12 9.37 -2.61 22.52
CA LEU A 12 10.13 -2.42 23.76
C LEU A 12 9.46 -1.46 24.75
N LEU A 13 8.75 -0.43 24.25
CA LEU A 13 8.03 0.52 25.10
C LEU A 13 6.82 -0.09 25.82
N LEU A 14 6.11 -1.02 25.17
CA LEU A 14 4.91 -1.64 25.74
C LEU A 14 5.22 -2.93 26.50
N ASP A 15 6.29 -3.63 26.15
CA ASP A 15 6.74 -4.84 26.84
C ASP A 15 7.37 -4.55 28.22
N GLY A 16 7.58 -3.27 28.56
CA GLY A 16 8.02 -2.84 29.89
C GLY A 16 9.48 -3.19 30.22
N ASP A 17 10.29 -3.48 29.19
CA ASP A 17 11.71 -3.79 29.34
C ASP A 17 12.42 -2.63 30.08
N PRO A 18 13.43 -2.91 30.94
CA PRO A 18 14.08 -1.89 31.77
C PRO A 18 15.01 -1.03 30.91
N LEU A 19 14.41 -0.14 30.13
CA LEU A 19 15.07 0.90 29.37
C LEU A 19 15.52 2.02 30.31
N GLY A 20 16.67 2.62 30.00
CA GLY A 20 17.09 3.84 30.67
C GLY A 20 16.02 4.93 30.54
N LYS A 21 15.90 5.81 31.55
CA LYS A 21 14.90 6.90 31.55
C LYS A 21 14.94 7.74 30.26
N GLN A 22 16.14 7.93 29.72
CA GLN A 22 16.36 8.70 28.50
C GLN A 22 15.87 7.97 27.24
N ASP A 23 16.09 6.66 27.14
CA ASP A 23 15.59 5.83 26.04
C ASP A 23 14.05 5.80 26.03
N ARG A 24 13.44 5.65 27.22
CA ARG A 24 11.98 5.67 27.36
C ARG A 24 11.37 6.99 26.89
N LEU A 25 11.98 8.13 27.25
CA LEU A 25 11.54 9.45 26.80
C LEU A 25 11.59 9.56 25.26
N VAL A 26 12.69 9.12 24.66
CA VAL A 26 12.90 9.17 23.21
C VAL A 26 11.85 8.30 22.49
N LEU A 27 11.60 7.09 22.99
CA LEU A 27 10.61 6.20 22.39
C LEU A 27 9.18 6.76 22.52
N GLU A 28 8.82 7.40 23.64
CA GLU A 28 7.50 8.04 23.78
C GLU A 28 7.32 9.18 22.76
N GLN A 29 8.38 9.92 22.43
CA GLN A 29 8.33 10.92 21.36
C GLN A 29 8.13 10.29 19.98
N TYR A 30 8.81 9.17 19.69
CA TYR A 30 8.58 8.43 18.43
C TYR A 30 7.15 7.90 18.36
N ARG A 31 6.63 7.38 19.46
CA ARG A 31 5.24 6.93 19.57
C ARG A 31 4.28 8.09 19.29
N ALA A 32 4.46 9.24 19.95
CA ALA A 32 3.60 10.41 19.74
C ALA A 32 3.57 10.87 18.28
N LYS A 33 4.74 10.89 17.61
CA LYS A 33 4.83 11.23 16.17
C LYS A 33 4.13 10.20 15.28
N ALA A 34 4.31 8.91 15.58
CA ALA A 34 3.64 7.84 14.85
C ALA A 34 2.12 7.89 15.02
N GLU A 35 1.64 8.03 16.26
CA GLU A 35 0.21 8.15 16.55
C GLU A 35 -0.39 9.39 15.88
N HIS A 36 0.29 10.55 15.93
CA HIS A 36 -0.16 11.77 15.24
C HIS A 36 -0.33 11.58 13.72
N TYR A 37 0.61 10.88 13.06
CA TYR A 37 0.49 10.58 11.63
C TYR A 37 -0.66 9.62 11.33
N LEU A 38 -0.85 8.58 12.14
CA LEU A 38 -1.94 7.62 11.94
C LEU A 38 -3.31 8.28 12.19
N CYS A 39 -3.42 9.16 13.17
CA CYS A 39 -4.60 10.00 13.39
C CYS A 39 -4.84 10.93 12.20
N ALA A 40 -3.79 11.51 11.60
CA ALA A 40 -3.90 12.33 10.38
C ALA A 40 -4.48 11.53 9.20
N CYS A 41 -4.06 10.26 9.01
CA CYS A 41 -4.61 9.38 7.98
C CYS A 41 -6.11 9.08 8.18
N LEU A 42 -6.55 9.03 9.43
CA LEU A 42 -7.94 8.80 9.83
C LEU A 42 -8.78 10.09 9.86
N ARG A 43 -8.18 11.26 9.62
CA ARG A 43 -8.81 12.59 9.75
C ARG A 43 -9.26 12.93 11.18
N LEU A 44 -8.47 12.52 12.17
CA LEU A 44 -8.78 12.69 13.59
C LEU A 44 -7.91 13.73 14.31
N ASN A 45 -7.05 14.44 13.58
CA ASN A 45 -6.32 15.58 14.15
C ASN A 45 -7.14 16.87 14.02
N ASN A 46 -6.94 17.79 14.96
CA ASN A 46 -7.42 19.17 14.86
C ASN A 46 -6.53 19.99 13.90
N GLY A 47 -6.64 19.69 12.60
CA GLY A 47 -5.79 20.21 11.53
C GLY A 47 -4.71 19.22 11.08
N SER A 48 -3.99 19.55 10.00
CA SER A 48 -2.88 18.73 9.46
C SER A 48 -3.24 17.27 9.13
N ASN A 49 -4.48 17.03 8.72
CA ASN A 49 -4.92 15.71 8.26
C ASN A 49 -4.44 15.41 6.84
N VAL A 50 -4.35 14.12 6.49
CA VAL A 50 -4.02 13.71 5.12
C VAL A 50 -5.23 13.91 4.22
N ASP A 51 -5.01 14.58 3.08
CA ASP A 51 -6.06 14.80 2.09
C ASP A 51 -6.53 13.49 1.46
N ARG A 52 -7.71 13.54 0.84
CA ARG A 52 -8.25 12.40 0.11
C ARG A 52 -8.81 12.83 -1.22
N SER A 53 -8.65 11.97 -2.22
CA SER A 53 -9.42 12.08 -3.45
C SER A 53 -10.91 11.79 -3.18
N PRO A 54 -11.83 12.22 -4.07
CA PRO A 54 -13.24 11.83 -4.02
C PRO A 54 -13.46 10.31 -3.88
N GLY A 55 -12.61 9.50 -4.52
CA GLY A 55 -12.62 8.04 -4.46
C GLY A 55 -12.02 7.44 -3.18
N GLY A 56 -11.53 8.26 -2.25
CA GLY A 56 -11.05 7.83 -0.94
C GLY A 56 -9.58 7.42 -0.86
N MET A 57 -8.78 7.68 -1.91
CA MET A 57 -7.33 7.49 -1.87
C MET A 57 -6.69 8.56 -0.97
N LEU A 58 -5.78 8.17 -0.09
CA LEU A 58 -4.94 9.11 0.65
C LEU A 58 -4.06 9.87 -0.34
N TYR A 59 -4.13 11.20 -0.31
CA TYR A 59 -3.44 12.09 -1.23
C TYR A 59 -2.49 13.02 -0.50
N VAL A 60 -1.22 13.00 -0.88
CA VAL A 60 -0.15 13.79 -0.25
C VAL A 60 0.49 14.75 -1.25
N ARG A 61 0.76 14.28 -2.48
CA ARG A 61 1.33 15.13 -3.53
C ARG A 61 0.98 14.61 -4.92
N GLN A 62 1.13 15.46 -5.93
CA GLN A 62 0.78 15.16 -7.32
C GLN A 62 1.61 14.05 -7.94
N TRP A 63 2.92 14.04 -7.73
CA TRP A 63 3.81 13.07 -8.38
C TRP A 63 3.91 11.79 -7.56
N ASN A 64 3.49 10.70 -8.21
CA ASN A 64 3.64 9.35 -7.70
C ASN A 64 2.94 9.19 -6.35
N ASN A 65 1.66 9.61 -6.27
CA ASN A 65 0.93 9.64 -5.01
C ASN A 65 0.76 8.24 -4.40
N LEU A 66 0.69 7.18 -5.21
CA LEU A 66 0.58 5.82 -4.71
C LEU A 66 1.79 5.36 -3.90
N GLN A 67 2.96 6.03 -4.00
CA GLN A 67 4.04 5.87 -3.03
C GLN A 67 3.58 6.15 -1.59
N TYR A 68 2.81 7.21 -1.39
CA TYR A 68 2.35 7.64 -0.07
C TYR A 68 1.18 6.78 0.40
N ALA A 69 0.22 6.51 -0.48
CA ALA A 69 -0.92 5.67 -0.14
C ALA A 69 -0.48 4.24 0.24
N SER A 70 0.48 3.66 -0.50
CA SER A 70 1.03 2.33 -0.18
C SER A 70 1.83 2.32 1.13
N SER A 71 2.68 3.32 1.34
CA SER A 71 3.47 3.45 2.58
C SER A 71 2.57 3.67 3.80
N ALA A 72 1.53 4.50 3.67
CA ALA A 72 0.54 4.70 4.72
C ALA A 72 -0.22 3.41 5.03
N ALA A 73 -0.67 2.67 4.00
CA ALA A 73 -1.34 1.39 4.16
C ALA A 73 -0.46 0.37 4.90
N PHE A 74 0.84 0.33 4.59
CA PHE A 74 1.80 -0.51 5.31
C PHE A 74 1.92 -0.11 6.78
N LEU A 75 2.12 1.17 7.09
CA LEU A 75 2.24 1.66 8.47
C LEU A 75 0.96 1.40 9.28
N LEU A 76 -0.21 1.68 8.70
CA LEU A 76 -1.52 1.37 9.30
C LEU A 76 -1.65 -0.14 9.60
N THR A 77 -1.21 -1.00 8.68
CA THR A 77 -1.23 -2.45 8.85
C THR A 77 -0.33 -2.91 9.99
N VAL A 78 0.91 -2.43 10.03
CA VAL A 78 1.88 -2.78 11.06
C VAL A 78 1.42 -2.29 12.43
N TYR A 79 0.98 -1.03 12.52
CA TYR A 79 0.56 -0.43 13.78
C TYR A 79 -0.75 -1.02 14.30
N SER A 80 -1.68 -1.39 13.40
CA SER A 80 -2.87 -2.16 13.75
C SER A 80 -2.49 -3.49 14.41
N ARG A 81 -1.60 -4.28 13.78
CA ARG A 81 -1.13 -5.54 14.36
C ARG A 81 -0.45 -5.32 15.70
N TYR A 82 0.34 -4.26 15.81
CA TYR A 82 1.06 -3.89 17.01
C TYR A 82 0.11 -3.60 18.19
N LEU A 83 -0.87 -2.71 17.98
CA LEU A 83 -1.88 -2.38 19.00
C LEU A 83 -2.73 -3.59 19.39
N ALA A 84 -3.12 -4.43 18.42
CA ALA A 84 -3.88 -5.65 18.69
C ALA A 84 -3.09 -6.63 19.59
N GLY A 85 -1.79 -6.81 19.33
CA GLY A 85 -0.93 -7.66 20.15
C GLY A 85 -0.76 -7.14 21.58
N ALA A 86 -0.77 -5.83 21.77
CA ALA A 86 -0.65 -5.19 23.08
C ALA A 86 -2.00 -4.97 23.80
N GLY A 87 -3.13 -5.38 23.22
CA GLY A 87 -4.47 -5.05 23.77
C GLY A 87 -4.74 -3.54 23.86
N ALA A 88 -4.04 -2.74 23.04
CA ALA A 88 -4.06 -1.29 23.09
C ALA A 88 -4.94 -0.68 21.99
N ARG A 89 -5.19 0.62 22.11
CA ARG A 89 -5.93 1.43 21.13
C ARG A 89 -5.10 2.63 20.72
N LEU A 90 -5.30 3.11 19.50
CA LEU A 90 -4.65 4.33 19.03
C LEU A 90 -5.25 5.53 19.77
N ARG A 91 -4.40 6.41 20.28
CA ARG A 91 -4.79 7.63 20.99
C ARG A 91 -4.62 8.81 20.05
N CYS A 92 -5.72 9.51 19.79
CA CYS A 92 -5.74 10.78 19.07
C CYS A 92 -6.17 11.88 20.06
N PRO A 93 -5.53 13.06 20.08
CA PRO A 93 -5.77 14.08 21.12
C PRO A 93 -7.24 14.50 21.28
N ASP A 94 -7.95 14.65 20.15
CA ASP A 94 -9.30 15.22 20.10
C ASP A 94 -10.36 14.19 19.66
N ALA A 95 -10.06 12.90 19.72
CA ALA A 95 -10.98 11.84 19.29
C ALA A 95 -10.99 10.62 20.23
N PRO A 96 -12.10 9.85 20.25
CA PRO A 96 -12.16 8.61 21.01
C PRO A 96 -11.05 7.62 20.62
N ALA A 97 -10.65 6.77 21.56
CA ALA A 97 -9.61 5.78 21.32
C ALA A 97 -10.00 4.83 20.17
N VAL A 98 -9.17 4.77 19.14
CA VAL A 98 -9.45 4.07 17.88
C VAL A 98 -9.02 2.60 17.98
N PRO A 99 -9.89 1.63 17.65
CA PRO A 99 -9.54 0.22 17.72
C PRO A 99 -8.55 -0.16 16.60
N PRO A 100 -7.72 -1.20 16.81
CA PRO A 100 -6.82 -1.70 15.77
C PRO A 100 -7.50 -2.06 14.44
N SER A 101 -8.75 -2.53 14.49
CA SER A 101 -9.55 -2.90 13.32
C SER A 101 -9.82 -1.73 12.38
N GLU A 102 -9.92 -0.50 12.90
CA GLU A 102 -10.19 0.69 12.09
C GLU A 102 -8.96 1.13 11.28
N LEU A 103 -7.76 1.01 11.87
CA LEU A 103 -6.49 1.21 11.14
C LEU A 103 -6.36 0.18 10.00
N LEU A 104 -6.67 -1.09 10.30
CA LEU A 104 -6.64 -2.15 9.30
C LEU A 104 -7.68 -1.94 8.19
N ALA A 105 -8.87 -1.46 8.53
CA ALA A 105 -9.91 -1.15 7.56
C ALA A 105 -9.47 -0.04 6.58
N LEU A 106 -8.79 1.00 7.07
CA LEU A 106 -8.21 2.02 6.20
C LEU A 106 -7.08 1.45 5.33
N ALA A 107 -6.18 0.63 5.89
CA ALA A 107 -5.13 -0.02 5.09
C ALA A 107 -5.72 -0.90 3.97
N ARG A 108 -6.76 -1.66 4.29
CA ARG A 108 -7.50 -2.48 3.33
C ARG A 108 -8.16 -1.63 2.25
N SER A 109 -8.76 -0.49 2.59
CA SER A 109 -9.40 0.37 1.57
C SER A 109 -8.39 0.95 0.59
N GLN A 110 -7.17 1.30 1.03
CA GLN A 110 -6.09 1.73 0.13
C GLN A 110 -5.62 0.58 -0.77
N ALA A 111 -5.49 -0.64 -0.24
CA ALA A 111 -5.17 -1.82 -1.03
C ALA A 111 -6.25 -2.10 -2.10
N GLU A 112 -7.52 -2.08 -1.71
CA GLU A 112 -8.65 -2.27 -2.63
C GLU A 112 -8.71 -1.15 -3.68
N TYR A 113 -8.46 0.11 -3.31
CA TYR A 113 -8.38 1.22 -4.25
C TYR A 113 -7.30 0.98 -5.30
N ILE A 114 -6.09 0.58 -4.89
CA ILE A 114 -4.98 0.25 -5.80
C ILE A 114 -5.36 -0.91 -6.74
N LEU A 115 -6.08 -1.91 -6.23
CA LEU A 115 -6.48 -3.10 -7.00
C LEU A 115 -7.74 -2.91 -7.86
N GLY A 116 -8.33 -1.71 -7.88
CA GLY A 116 -9.41 -1.36 -8.80
C GLY A 116 -10.73 -0.93 -8.16
N ARG A 117 -10.84 -0.89 -6.83
CA ARG A 117 -12.01 -0.31 -6.12
C ARG A 117 -11.89 1.22 -6.07
N ASN A 118 -11.90 1.83 -7.25
CA ASN A 118 -11.77 3.27 -7.46
C ASN A 118 -12.76 3.74 -8.55
N PRO A 119 -12.98 5.06 -8.72
CA PRO A 119 -13.95 5.59 -9.69
C PRO A 119 -13.75 5.11 -11.13
N LEU A 120 -12.51 4.83 -11.53
CA LEU A 120 -12.17 4.37 -12.88
C LEU A 120 -12.33 2.85 -13.07
N ARG A 121 -12.57 2.09 -11.99
CA ARG A 121 -12.54 0.61 -11.99
C ARG A 121 -11.29 0.06 -12.69
N LEU A 122 -10.14 0.67 -12.39
CA LEU A 122 -8.85 0.39 -13.01
C LEU A 122 -7.87 -0.06 -11.93
N SER A 123 -7.27 -1.24 -12.08
CA SER A 123 -6.16 -1.64 -11.21
C SER A 123 -4.93 -0.81 -11.52
N TYR A 124 -4.35 -0.15 -10.52
CA TYR A 124 -3.07 0.52 -10.63
C TYR A 124 -1.88 -0.45 -10.43
N MET A 125 -2.16 -1.73 -10.12
CA MET A 125 -1.20 -2.82 -10.23
C MET A 125 -1.28 -3.44 -11.63
N VAL A 126 -0.19 -3.31 -12.38
CA VAL A 126 -0.05 -3.80 -13.76
C VAL A 126 -0.21 -5.32 -13.80
N GLY A 127 -1.01 -5.82 -14.74
CA GLY A 127 -1.28 -7.25 -14.91
C GLY A 127 -2.27 -7.84 -13.90
N TYR A 128 -2.84 -7.04 -13.01
CA TYR A 128 -3.86 -7.48 -12.06
C TYR A 128 -5.26 -6.98 -12.46
N GLY A 129 -6.26 -7.86 -12.37
CA GLY A 129 -7.65 -7.53 -12.67
C GLY A 129 -7.95 -7.36 -14.17
N PRO A 130 -9.21 -7.05 -14.52
CA PRO A 130 -9.66 -6.99 -15.92
C PRO A 130 -9.17 -5.75 -16.68
N ARG A 131 -8.76 -4.69 -15.96
CA ARG A 131 -8.28 -3.43 -16.54
C ARG A 131 -7.10 -2.90 -15.73
N PHE A 132 -5.99 -2.60 -16.40
CA PHE A 132 -4.78 -2.04 -15.81
C PHE A 132 -4.01 -1.17 -16.83
N PRO A 133 -3.12 -0.26 -16.40
CA PRO A 133 -2.28 0.56 -17.27
C PRO A 133 -1.44 -0.27 -18.25
N ALA A 134 -1.51 0.08 -19.54
CA ALA A 134 -0.79 -0.60 -20.61
C ALA A 134 0.40 0.23 -21.14
N HIS A 135 0.48 1.52 -20.79
CA HIS A 135 1.49 2.47 -21.24
C HIS A 135 2.36 2.97 -20.08
N VAL A 136 2.85 2.05 -19.25
CA VAL A 136 3.69 2.36 -18.09
C VAL A 136 5.01 3.02 -18.52
N HIS A 137 5.43 4.06 -17.81
CA HIS A 137 6.74 4.69 -17.96
C HIS A 137 7.83 3.76 -17.41
N HIS A 138 8.26 2.79 -18.22
CA HIS A 138 9.32 1.86 -17.85
C HIS A 138 10.03 1.33 -19.11
N ARG A 139 11.34 1.61 -19.24
CA ARG A 139 12.10 1.34 -20.48
C ARG A 139 12.04 -0.11 -20.93
N ALA A 140 12.28 -1.05 -20.02
CA ALA A 140 12.24 -2.49 -20.35
C ALA A 140 10.80 -3.01 -20.57
N ALA A 141 9.77 -2.25 -20.16
CA ALA A 141 8.39 -2.59 -20.50
C ALA A 141 8.05 -2.09 -21.91
N SER A 142 8.47 -0.86 -22.25
CA SER A 142 8.15 -0.19 -23.50
C SER A 142 8.95 -0.66 -24.71
N ILE A 143 10.19 -1.12 -24.51
CA ILE A 143 11.05 -1.60 -25.60
C ILE A 143 10.87 -3.11 -25.76
N VAL A 144 10.75 -3.60 -27.01
CA VAL A 144 10.67 -5.04 -27.30
C VAL A 144 11.77 -5.83 -26.59
N SER A 145 11.42 -7.00 -26.02
CA SER A 145 12.41 -7.83 -25.34
C SER A 145 13.42 -8.44 -26.31
N HIS A 146 14.62 -8.72 -25.81
CA HIS A 146 15.67 -9.40 -26.57
C HIS A 146 15.22 -10.76 -27.14
N LYS A 147 14.32 -11.46 -26.43
CA LYS A 147 13.74 -12.75 -26.89
C LYS A 147 12.89 -12.58 -28.14
N ALA A 148 12.16 -11.47 -28.26
CA ALA A 148 11.30 -11.19 -29.41
C ALA A 148 12.06 -10.52 -30.55
N ASN A 149 13.08 -9.71 -30.25
CA ASN A 149 13.96 -9.10 -31.24
C ASN A 149 15.36 -8.94 -30.65
N ASN A 150 16.33 -9.65 -31.21
CA ASN A 150 17.72 -9.65 -30.75
C ASN A 150 18.54 -8.46 -31.26
N ARG A 151 17.97 -7.59 -32.11
CA ARG A 151 18.65 -6.39 -32.60
C ARG A 151 18.98 -5.46 -31.46
N PHE A 152 20.21 -4.95 -31.45
CA PHE A 152 20.61 -3.91 -30.52
C PHE A 152 19.78 -2.64 -30.75
N ILE A 153 19.22 -2.10 -29.68
CA ILE A 153 18.46 -0.84 -29.68
C ILE A 153 19.30 0.17 -28.92
N GLY A 154 19.84 1.16 -29.63
CA GLY A 154 20.62 2.23 -29.02
C GLY A 154 19.77 3.16 -28.14
N CYS A 155 20.40 3.92 -27.24
CA CYS A 155 19.71 4.81 -26.31
C CYS A 155 18.76 5.81 -27.01
N MET A 156 19.26 6.51 -28.04
CA MET A 156 18.47 7.46 -28.83
C MET A 156 17.34 6.74 -29.58
N GLN A 157 17.63 5.59 -30.17
CA GLN A 157 16.63 4.77 -30.85
C GLN A 157 15.51 4.30 -29.91
N GLY A 158 15.84 4.01 -28.65
CA GLY A 158 14.90 3.72 -27.58
C GLY A 158 13.92 4.87 -27.35
N PHE A 159 14.44 6.09 -27.27
CA PHE A 159 13.64 7.30 -27.10
C PHE A 159 12.77 7.58 -28.34
N ASP A 160 13.38 7.63 -29.52
CA ASP A 160 12.72 8.03 -30.76
C ASP A 160 11.61 7.05 -31.19
N ASN A 161 11.83 5.76 -31.00
CA ASN A 161 10.91 4.73 -31.52
C ASN A 161 9.97 4.13 -30.47
N TRP A 162 10.31 4.18 -29.18
CA TRP A 162 9.55 3.47 -28.15
C TRP A 162 8.95 4.36 -27.08
N TYR A 163 9.58 5.49 -26.73
CA TYR A 163 9.09 6.33 -25.63
C TYR A 163 7.74 6.99 -25.96
N THR A 164 7.59 7.55 -27.15
CA THR A 164 6.36 8.23 -27.61
C THR A 164 5.41 7.30 -28.37
N HIS A 165 5.76 6.02 -28.49
CA HIS A 165 5.02 5.05 -29.29
C HIS A 165 3.62 4.79 -28.73
N LYS A 166 2.58 4.92 -29.56
CA LYS A 166 1.16 4.86 -29.12
C LYS A 166 0.64 3.44 -28.84
N ARG A 167 1.37 2.39 -29.22
CA ARG A 167 0.98 1.02 -28.86
C ARG A 167 1.27 0.74 -27.37
N PRO A 168 0.52 -0.20 -26.76
CA PRO A 168 0.83 -0.75 -25.46
C PRO A 168 2.28 -1.21 -25.33
N ASN A 169 2.78 -1.22 -24.11
CA ASN A 169 4.09 -1.77 -23.80
C ASN A 169 4.16 -3.25 -24.23
N PRO A 170 5.17 -3.67 -25.03
CA PRO A 170 5.31 -5.05 -25.49
C PRO A 170 5.57 -6.04 -24.36
N ASN A 171 6.13 -5.59 -23.22
CA ASN A 171 6.32 -6.43 -22.05
C ASN A 171 5.47 -5.93 -20.89
N VAL A 172 4.58 -6.79 -20.37
CA VAL A 172 3.73 -6.48 -19.22
C VAL A 172 4.55 -6.53 -17.94
N LEU A 173 4.66 -5.39 -17.25
CA LEU A 173 5.39 -5.25 -16.00
C LEU A 173 4.56 -5.77 -14.80
N THR A 174 4.23 -7.05 -14.82
CA THR A 174 3.30 -7.69 -13.88
C THR A 174 3.68 -7.42 -12.42
N GLY A 175 2.70 -6.99 -11.62
CA GLY A 175 2.84 -6.70 -10.20
C GLY A 175 3.35 -5.30 -9.87
N ALA A 176 3.82 -4.53 -10.86
CA ALA A 176 4.26 -3.16 -10.62
C ALA A 176 3.06 -2.24 -10.31
N ILE A 177 3.23 -1.40 -9.29
CA ILE A 177 2.27 -0.35 -8.94
C ILE A 177 2.76 0.98 -9.51
N VAL A 178 1.94 1.57 -10.40
CA VAL A 178 2.25 2.86 -11.03
C VAL A 178 2.07 4.03 -10.05
N GLY A 179 2.38 5.26 -10.47
CA GLY A 179 2.22 6.45 -9.65
C GLY A 179 0.78 6.82 -9.29
N GLY A 180 -0.17 6.41 -10.13
CA GLY A 180 -1.61 6.50 -9.87
C GLY A 180 -2.23 7.85 -10.19
N PRO A 181 -3.48 8.06 -9.78
CA PRO A 181 -4.29 9.19 -10.23
C PRO A 181 -3.93 10.49 -9.51
N ASN A 182 -4.44 11.61 -10.04
CA ASN A 182 -4.36 12.91 -9.36
C ASN A 182 -5.38 13.01 -8.19
N CYS A 183 -5.48 14.19 -7.57
CA CYS A 183 -6.39 14.44 -6.44
C CYS A 183 -7.88 14.31 -6.79
N ARG A 184 -8.25 14.23 -8.06
CA ARG A 184 -9.63 14.08 -8.55
C ARG A 184 -9.93 12.66 -9.06
N ASP A 185 -9.06 11.70 -8.75
CA ASP A 185 -9.14 10.32 -9.26
C ASP A 185 -8.97 10.18 -10.78
N GLU A 186 -8.43 11.20 -11.45
CA GLU A 186 -8.19 11.17 -12.90
C GLU A 186 -6.82 10.54 -13.19
N PHE A 187 -6.80 9.61 -14.14
CA PHE A 187 -5.60 8.90 -14.57
C PHE A 187 -5.51 8.85 -16.10
N ARG A 188 -4.36 9.26 -16.64
CA ARG A 188 -4.06 9.14 -18.08
C ARG A 188 -2.97 8.10 -18.31
N ASP A 189 -3.36 6.95 -18.88
CA ASP A 189 -2.46 5.85 -19.26
C ASP A 189 -1.62 6.23 -20.48
N ASP A 190 -0.57 7.03 -20.23
CA ASP A 190 0.33 7.54 -21.23
C ASP A 190 1.77 7.44 -20.71
N ARG A 191 2.64 6.84 -21.51
CA ARG A 191 4.04 6.62 -21.16
C ARG A 191 4.80 7.92 -20.93
N THR A 192 4.38 9.02 -21.55
CA THR A 192 4.98 10.34 -21.35
C THR A 192 4.52 11.00 -20.04
N ASN A 193 3.43 10.51 -19.45
CA ASN A 193 2.89 10.97 -18.18
C ASN A 193 3.59 10.27 -17.00
N TYR A 194 4.90 10.45 -16.88
CA TYR A 194 5.72 9.87 -15.80
C TYR A 194 5.25 10.26 -14.38
N VAL A 195 4.43 11.30 -14.24
CA VAL A 195 3.83 11.69 -12.96
C VAL A 195 2.90 10.60 -12.42
N GLN A 196 2.15 9.95 -13.32
CA GLN A 196 1.13 8.95 -12.99
C GLN A 196 1.52 7.53 -13.40
N THR A 197 2.29 7.37 -14.48
CA THR A 197 2.59 6.06 -15.08
C THR A 197 3.95 5.48 -14.72
N GLU A 198 4.75 6.18 -13.90
CA GLU A 198 6.02 5.64 -13.37
C GLU A 198 5.76 4.42 -12.48
N ALA A 199 6.45 3.32 -12.77
CA ALA A 199 6.46 2.14 -11.92
C ALA A 199 7.68 2.15 -11.01
N CYS A 200 7.47 2.16 -9.69
CA CYS A 200 8.56 2.25 -8.73
C CYS A 200 8.53 1.12 -7.69
N THR A 201 9.72 0.68 -7.27
CA THR A 201 9.88 -0.34 -6.22
C THR A 201 9.27 0.10 -4.91
N TYR A 202 9.41 1.38 -4.54
CA TYR A 202 8.86 1.94 -3.31
C TYR A 202 7.32 2.10 -3.30
N ASN A 203 6.64 1.98 -4.46
CA ASN A 203 5.18 1.86 -4.50
C ASN A 203 4.74 0.42 -4.19
N THR A 204 5.53 -0.54 -4.68
CA THR A 204 5.18 -1.96 -4.69
C THR A 204 5.61 -2.66 -3.40
N ALA A 205 6.81 -2.34 -2.90
CA ALA A 205 7.40 -2.99 -1.73
C ALA A 205 6.54 -2.91 -0.46
N PRO A 206 5.95 -1.74 -0.08
CA PRO A 206 5.08 -1.68 1.10
C PRO A 206 3.83 -2.55 0.94
N MET A 207 3.30 -2.62 -0.28
CA MET A 207 2.07 -3.37 -0.57
C MET A 207 2.24 -4.88 -0.46
N VAL A 208 3.44 -5.42 -0.69
CA VAL A 208 3.72 -6.86 -0.49
C VAL A 208 3.34 -7.29 0.94
N ALA A 209 3.76 -6.51 1.94
CA ALA A 209 3.45 -6.81 3.34
C ALA A 209 1.97 -6.60 3.67
N VAL A 210 1.33 -5.59 3.09
CA VAL A 210 -0.12 -5.36 3.24
C VAL A 210 -0.91 -6.54 2.68
N PHE A 211 -0.61 -6.98 1.47
CA PHE A 211 -1.28 -8.13 0.84
C PHE A 211 -1.04 -9.42 1.61
N ALA A 212 0.18 -9.67 2.08
CA ALA A 212 0.48 -10.84 2.91
C ALA A 212 -0.38 -10.84 4.20
N ARG A 213 -0.51 -9.69 4.88
CA ARG A 213 -1.35 -9.59 6.08
C ARG A 213 -2.83 -9.82 5.76
N LEU A 214 -3.35 -9.18 4.70
CA LEU A 214 -4.76 -9.35 4.31
C LEU A 214 -5.06 -10.79 3.90
N HIS A 215 -4.16 -11.43 3.16
CA HIS A 215 -4.28 -12.85 2.78
C HIS A 215 -4.33 -13.77 4.00
N ASN A 216 -3.44 -13.57 4.98
CA ASN A 216 -3.43 -14.35 6.22
C ASN A 216 -4.73 -14.20 7.04
N LEU A 217 -5.35 -13.02 7.01
CA LEU A 217 -6.63 -12.81 7.70
C LEU A 217 -7.80 -13.45 6.95
N SER A 218 -7.81 -13.39 5.62
CA SER A 218 -8.85 -14.03 4.80
C SER A 218 -8.80 -15.55 4.89
N THR A 219 -7.60 -16.14 4.95
CA THR A 219 -7.41 -17.59 5.13
C THR A 219 -7.87 -18.04 6.51
N ALA A 220 -7.44 -17.36 7.57
CA ALA A 220 -7.90 -17.66 8.93
C ALA A 220 -9.43 -17.57 9.07
N ALA A 221 -10.06 -16.54 8.51
CA ALA A 221 -11.51 -16.40 8.54
C ALA A 221 -12.24 -17.51 7.76
N ALA A 222 -11.67 -17.97 6.64
CA ALA A 222 -12.22 -19.09 5.88
C ALA A 222 -12.13 -20.42 6.64
N GLU A 223 -11.02 -20.64 7.37
CA GLU A 223 -10.83 -21.82 8.23
C GLU A 223 -11.80 -21.82 9.43
N GLU A 224 -12.01 -20.67 10.07
CA GLU A 224 -12.99 -20.52 11.17
C GLU A 224 -14.43 -20.76 10.71
N GLY A 225 -14.80 -20.21 9.55
CA GLY A 225 -16.11 -20.45 8.93
C GLY A 225 -16.33 -21.90 8.49
N CYS A 226 -15.26 -22.70 8.44
CA CYS A 226 -15.32 -24.12 8.10
C CYS A 226 -15.33 -25.06 9.33
N ARG A 227 -15.31 -24.52 10.56
CA ARG A 227 -15.38 -25.36 11.76
C ARG A 227 -16.80 -25.94 11.95
N PRO A 228 -16.94 -27.27 12.16
CA PRO A 228 -18.24 -27.88 12.38
C PRO A 228 -18.87 -27.32 13.67
N GLY A 229 -19.96 -26.56 13.54
CA GLY A 229 -20.69 -25.93 14.65
C GLY A 229 -21.12 -24.48 14.42
N ALA A 230 -20.59 -23.79 13.40
CA ALA A 230 -21.08 -22.47 13.00
C ALA A 230 -22.33 -22.60 12.11
N ALA A 231 -23.46 -22.02 12.55
CA ALA A 231 -24.70 -21.98 11.79
C ALA A 231 -24.49 -21.30 10.42
N LEU A 232 -24.51 -22.09 9.35
CA LEU A 232 -24.14 -21.69 8.00
C LEU A 232 -25.34 -21.14 7.22
N GLY A 233 -25.17 -19.93 6.71
CA GLY A 233 -25.99 -19.35 5.66
C GLY A 233 -25.11 -18.46 4.79
N LEU A 234 -24.22 -19.06 3.99
CA LEU A 234 -23.70 -18.63 2.67
C LEU A 234 -22.33 -19.26 2.40
N SER A 235 -22.23 -19.83 1.20
CA SER A 235 -21.15 -20.67 0.67
C SER A 235 -19.76 -19.98 0.70
N ALA A 236 -18.99 -20.22 1.76
CA ALA A 236 -17.53 -20.22 1.65
C ALA A 236 -17.10 -21.61 1.15
N LYS A 237 -16.41 -21.68 0.00
CA LYS A 237 -15.75 -22.93 -0.41
C LYS A 237 -14.60 -23.20 0.56
N CYS A 238 -14.84 -24.04 1.54
CA CYS A 238 -13.79 -24.70 2.30
C CYS A 238 -12.87 -25.46 1.34
N ARG A 239 -11.56 -25.37 1.54
CA ARG A 239 -10.59 -26.22 0.83
C ARG A 239 -10.49 -27.58 1.50
#